data_AF-X1U6C3-F1
#
_entry.id   AF-X1U6C3-F1
#
_cell.length_a   1.000
_cell.length_b   1.000
_cell.length_c   1.000
_cell.angle_alpha   90.00
_cell.angle_beta   90.00
_cell.angle_gamma   90.00
#
_symmetry.space_group_name_H-M   'P 1'
#
loop_
_entity.id
_entity.type
_entity.pdbx_description
1 polymer ?
#
loop_
_entity_poly.entity_id
_entity_poly.type
_entity_poly.pdbx_seq_one_letter_code
_entity_poly.pdbx_strand_id
1 'polypeptide(L)' 'NLQSEICNMQSSVVWDGTDDMHRAVPAGVYFVDFKAGDYKKVEKAILLR' A
#
# COMPACT_ATOMS: atom_id res chain seq x y z
N ASN A 1 28.79 4.21 18.62
CA ASN A 1 28.83 3.80 17.21
C ASN A 1 27.39 3.84 16.73
N LEU A 2 27.04 4.92 16.03
CA LEU A 2 25.66 5.25 15.62
C LEU A 2 25.21 4.27 14.54
N GLN A 3 24.49 3.22 14.92
CA GLN A 3 23.83 2.35 13.95
C GLN A 3 22.34 2.17 14.26
N SER A 4 21.77 3.15 14.95
CA SER A 4 20.34 3.43 14.90
C SER A 4 20.14 4.75 14.16
N GLU A 5 20.74 4.88 12.98
CA GLU A 5 20.00 5.59 11.93
C GLU A 5 18.76 4.74 11.76
N ILE A 6 17.64 5.26 12.26
CA ILE A 6 16.32 4.76 11.97
C ILE A 6 16.22 4.89 10.45
N CYS A 7 16.67 3.86 9.73
CA CYS A 7 16.36 3.70 8.33
C CYS A 7 14.85 3.89 8.30
N ASN A 8 14.39 4.91 7.58
CA ASN A 8 12.98 5.15 7.32
C ASN A 8 12.49 4.01 6.41
N MET A 9 12.56 2.78 6.92
CA MET A 9 12.05 1.55 6.33
C MET A 9 10.55 1.72 6.40
N GLN A 10 10.03 2.43 5.40
CA GLN A 10 8.62 2.63 5.20
C GLN A 10 8.00 1.23 5.13
N SER A 11 7.41 0.81 6.23
CA SER A 11 6.81 -0.52 6.40
C SER A 11 5.33 -0.52 6.02
N SER A 12 4.81 0.63 5.60
CA SER A 12 3.43 0.84 5.21
C SER A 12 3.33 1.55 3.86
N VAL A 13 2.37 1.10 3.06
CA VAL A 13 1.92 1.77 1.84
C VAL A 13 0.48 2.18 2.07
N VAL A 14 0.16 3.45 1.80
CA VAL A 14 -1.19 3.99 1.91
C VAL A 14 -1.70 4.23 0.50
N TRP A 15 -2.87 3.67 0.19
CA TRP A 15 -3.59 4.00 -1.03
C TRP A 15 -4.59 5.11 -0.72
N ASP A 16 -4.59 6.16 -1.55
CA ASP A 16 -5.41 7.36 -1.38
C ASP A 16 -6.83 7.25 -1.98
N GLY A 17 -7.17 6.08 -2.53
CA GLY A 17 -8.46 5.87 -3.18
C GLY A 17 -8.54 6.44 -4.60
N THR A 18 -7.40 6.67 -5.25
CA THR A 18 -7.35 7.11 -6.66
C THR A 18 -6.75 6.05 -7.59
N ASP A 19 -7.11 6.13 -8.87
CA ASP A 19 -6.48 5.36 -9.95
C ASP A 19 -5.25 6.07 -10.53
N ASP A 20 -4.58 5.45 -11.51
CA ASP A 20 -3.37 5.98 -12.15
C ASP A 20 -3.59 7.33 -12.87
N MET A 21 -4.85 7.68 -13.16
CA MET A 21 -5.23 8.95 -13.78
C MET A 21 -5.64 10.00 -12.71
N HIS A 22 -5.34 9.73 -11.43
CA HIS A 22 -5.69 10.56 -10.28
C HIS A 22 -7.21 10.74 -10.10
N ARG A 23 -8.01 9.79 -10.59
CA ARG A 23 -9.47 9.83 -10.44
C ARG A 23 -9.87 9.03 -9.20
N ALA A 24 -10.72 9.62 -8.37
CA ALA A 24 -11.26 8.91 -7.21
C ALA A 24 -12.08 7.70 -7.63
N VAL A 25 -11.83 6.54 -7.01
CA VAL A 25 -12.59 5.32 -7.31
C VAL A 25 -13.85 5.21 -6.42
N PRO A 26 -14.85 4.39 -6.81
CA PRO A 26 -16.05 4.18 -6.02
C PRO A 26 -15.76 3.53 -4.66
N ALA A 27 -16.66 3.72 -3.68
CA ALA A 27 -16.63 2.92 -2.45
C ALA A 27 -16.77 1.42 -2.79
N GLY A 28 -16.01 0.57 -2.11
CA GLY A 28 -15.96 -0.84 -2.46
C GLY A 28 -14.82 -1.62 -1.82
N VAL A 29 -14.77 -2.90 -2.16
CA VAL A 29 -13.70 -3.81 -1.76
C VAL A 29 -12.68 -3.92 -2.88
N TYR A 30 -11.41 -3.71 -2.55
CA TYR A 30 -10.28 -3.77 -3.45
C TYR A 30 -9.26 -4.79 -2.94
N PHE A 31 -8.50 -5.38 -3.86
CA PHE A 31 -7.42 -6.31 -3.51
C PHE A 31 -6.08 -5.69 -3.89
N VAL A 32 -5.13 -5.72 -2.96
CA VAL A 32 -3.77 -5.24 -3.13
C VAL A 32 -2.87 -6.45 -3.33
N ASP A 33 -2.27 -6.58 -4.51
CA ASP A 33 -1.26 -7.61 -4.83
C ASP A 33 0.14 -7.02 -4.66
N PHE A 34 0.86 -7.46 -3.64
CA PHE A 34 2.23 -7.02 -3.33
C PHE A 34 3.23 -8.12 -3.69
N LYS A 35 4.25 -7.76 -4.48
CA LYS A 35 5.29 -8.67 -4.97
C LYS A 35 6.67 -8.09 -4.72
N ALA A 36 7.56 -8.88 -4.10
CA ALA A 36 8.95 -8.49 -3.83
C ALA A 36 9.88 -9.71 -3.99
N GLY A 37 10.47 -9.86 -5.17
CA GLY A 37 11.21 -11.09 -5.52
C GLY A 37 10.30 -12.32 -5.44
N ASP A 38 10.67 -13.31 -4.64
CA ASP A 38 9.88 -14.52 -4.41
C ASP A 38 8.73 -14.31 -3.42
N TYR A 39 8.71 -13.19 -2.70
CA TYR A 39 7.64 -12.86 -1.77
C TYR A 39 6.39 -12.37 -2.52
N LYS A 40 5.23 -12.92 -2.15
CA LYS A 40 3.92 -12.52 -2.68
C LYS A 40 2.91 -12.44 -1.55
N LYS A 41 2.08 -11.40 -1.57
CA LYS A 41 1.00 -11.22 -0.58
C LYS A 41 -0.19 -10.52 -1.22
N VAL A 42 -1.38 -11.03 -0.95
CA VAL A 42 -2.63 -10.36 -1.31
C VAL A 42 -3.34 -9.91 -0.05
N GLU A 43 -3.75 -8.64 -0.02
CA GLU A 43 -4.51 -8.05 1.09
C GLU A 43 -5.81 -7.41 0.60
N LYS A 44 -6.81 -7.34 1.48
CA LYS A 44 -8.10 -6.70 1.18
C LYS A 44 -8.11 -5.27 1.72
N ALA A 45 -8.41 -4.30 0.86
CA ALA A 45 -8.69 -2.92 1.21
C ALA A 45 -10.18 -2.62 1.09
N ILE A 46 -10.73 -1.83 2.01
CA ILE A 46 -12.14 -1.41 1.99
C ILE A 46 -12.15 0.12 1.95
N LEU A 47 -12.69 0.68 0.87
CA LEU A 47 -12.92 2.11 0.74
C LEU A 47 -14.35 2.42 1.18
N LEU A 48 -14.47 3.10 2.32
CA LEU A 48 -15.73 3.63 2.86
C LEU A 48 -15.83 5.13 2.55
N ARG A 49 -17.07 5.63 2.41
CA ARG A 49 -17.39 7.05 2.19
C ARG A 49 -18.51 7.48 3.12
#